data_AF-A0A971FV55-F1
#
_entry.id   AF-A0A971FV55-F1
#
_cell.length_a   1.000
_cell.length_b   1.000
_cell.length_c   1.000
_cell.angle_alpha   90.00
_cell.angle_beta   90.00
_cell.angle_gamma   90.00
#
_symmetry.space_group_name_H-M   'P 1'
#
loop_
_entity.id
_entity.type
_entity.pdbx_description
1 polymer ?
#
loop_
_entity_poly.entity_id
_entity_poly.type
_entity_poly.pdbx_seq_one_letter_code
_entity_poly.pdbx_strand_id
1 'polypeptide(L)' 'MNSEDFQENISGHLISIPEGGFAYVPNPLPPMNLTWDSELIEVLSLADRALGELAGIGRSLPNPHLLVHPFLRREA' A
#
# COMPACT_ATOMS: atom_id res chain seq x y z
N MET A 1 -2.18 -19.13 12.45
CA MET A 1 -1.82 -18.74 11.07
C MET A 1 -2.32 -19.86 10.18
N ASN A 2 -3.25 -19.58 9.28
CA ASN A 2 -3.77 -20.59 8.35
C ASN A 2 -2.90 -20.54 7.09
N SER A 3 -2.27 -21.65 6.71
CA SER A 3 -1.42 -21.72 5.52
C SER A 3 -2.19 -21.51 4.21
N GLU A 4 -3.51 -21.70 4.24
CA GLU A 4 -4.43 -21.48 3.12
C GLU A 4 -4.49 -20.00 2.69
N ASP A 5 -4.30 -19.06 3.62
CA ASP A 5 -4.33 -17.62 3.34
C ASP A 5 -3.10 -17.15 2.53
N PHE A 6 -2.06 -18.00 2.42
CA PHE A 6 -0.75 -17.68 1.86
C PHE A 6 -0.35 -18.61 0.69
N GLN A 7 -1.32 -19.33 0.11
CA GLN A 7 -1.09 -20.10 -1.11
C GLN A 7 -0.69 -19.18 -2.28
N GLU A 8 -0.11 -19.77 -3.34
CA GLU A 8 0.38 -19.05 -4.52
C GLU A 8 -0.59 -17.94 -4.97
N ASN A 9 -0.15 -16.70 -4.84
CA ASN A 9 -0.91 -15.53 -5.24
C ASN A 9 0.00 -14.48 -5.90
N ILE A 10 -0.59 -13.36 -6.32
CA ILE A 10 0.14 -12.25 -6.95
C ILE A 10 1.20 -11.61 -6.04
N SER A 11 1.03 -11.70 -4.71
CA SER A 11 1.91 -11.10 -3.72
C SER A 11 3.09 -11.99 -3.34
N GLY A 12 3.00 -13.31 -3.53
CA GLY A 12 4.04 -14.26 -3.12
C GLY A 12 3.58 -15.71 -3.03
N HIS A 13 4.44 -16.55 -2.45
CA HIS A 13 4.23 -17.98 -2.29
C HIS A 13 4.91 -18.52 -1.02
N LEU A 14 4.44 -19.67 -0.53
CA LEU A 14 5.07 -20.38 0.59
C LEU A 14 6.15 -21.34 0.12
N ILE A 15 7.26 -21.38 0.85
CA ILE A 15 8.31 -22.40 0.71
C ILE A 15 8.44 -23.19 2.01
N SER A 16 8.75 -24.48 1.91
CA SER A 16 9.08 -25.31 3.08
C SER A 16 10.51 -25.02 3.53
N ILE A 17 10.72 -24.84 4.84
CA ILE A 17 12.05 -24.62 5.41
C ILE A 17 12.63 -25.90 6.04
N PRO A 18 13.96 -26.10 6.00
CA PRO A 18 14.61 -27.32 6.51
C PRO A 18 14.35 -27.58 8.00
N GLU A 19 14.14 -26.52 8.80
CA GLU A 19 13.91 -26.59 10.25
C GLU A 19 12.48 -27.02 10.60
N GLY A 20 11.63 -27.22 9.59
CA GLY A 20 10.20 -27.50 9.74
C GLY A 20 9.35 -26.22 9.73
N GLY A 21 8.27 -26.24 8.96
CA GLY A 21 7.36 -25.11 8.79
C GLY A 21 7.43 -24.49 7.38
N PHE A 22 6.80 -23.32 7.24
CA PHE A 22 6.72 -22.59 5.98
C PHE A 22 7.21 -21.16 6.14
N ALA A 23 7.92 -20.66 5.14
CA ALA A 23 8.28 -19.25 4.99
C ALA A 23 7.55 -18.65 3.80
N TYR A 24 7.06 -17.42 3.94
CA TYR A 24 6.45 -16.69 2.84
C TYR A 24 7.50 -15.89 2.08
N VAL A 25 7.57 -16.09 0.76
CA VAL A 25 8.46 -15.39 -0.16
C VAL A 25 7.63 -14.47 -1.04
N PRO A 26 7.80 -13.14 -0.93
CA PRO A 26 7.14 -12.21 -1.84
C PRO A 26 7.55 -12.48 -3.28
N ASN A 27 6.61 -12.32 -4.21
CA ASN A 27 6.95 -12.31 -5.61
C ASN A 27 7.87 -11.10 -5.89
N PRO A 28 8.76 -11.20 -6.90
CA PRO A 28 9.52 -10.04 -7.34
C PRO A 28 8.57 -8.88 -7.67
N LEU A 29 9.07 -7.65 -7.54
CA LEU A 29 8.28 -6.46 -7.85
C LEU A 29 7.60 -6.61 -9.22
N PRO A 30 6.33 -6.14 -9.37
CA PRO A 30 5.59 -6.27 -10.61
C PRO A 30 6.39 -5.76 -11.81
N PRO A 31 6.10 -6.28 -13.02
CA PRO A 31 7.03 -6.19 -14.13
C PRO A 31 7.31 -4.73 -14.52
N MET A 32 8.54 -4.45 -14.94
CA MET A 32 9.01 -3.12 -15.36
C MET A 32 8.23 -2.55 -16.57
N ASN A 33 7.34 -3.33 -17.20
CA ASN A 33 6.55 -2.95 -18.37
C ASN A 33 5.13 -2.46 -18.01
N LEU A 34 4.98 -1.74 -16.90
CA LEU A 34 3.72 -1.12 -16.52
C LEU A 34 3.21 -0.22 -17.67
N THR A 35 2.04 -0.57 -18.22
CA THR A 35 1.40 0.23 -19.25
C THR A 35 0.74 1.45 -18.62
N TRP A 36 1.13 2.64 -19.07
CA TRP A 36 0.50 3.90 -18.69
C TRP A 36 -0.72 4.17 -19.56
N ASP A 37 -1.81 3.46 -19.29
CA ASP A 37 -3.07 3.75 -19.95
C ASP A 37 -3.75 4.99 -19.34
N SER A 38 -4.73 5.52 -20.07
CA SER A 38 -5.43 6.74 -19.68
C SER A 38 -6.16 6.59 -18.33
N GLU A 39 -6.68 5.39 -18.03
CA GLU A 39 -7.41 5.13 -16.79
C GLU A 39 -6.46 5.20 -15.58
N LEU A 40 -5.30 4.54 -15.65
CA LEU A 40 -4.28 4.60 -14.62
C LEU A 40 -3.81 6.04 -14.40
N ILE A 41 -3.55 6.78 -15.47
CA ILE A 41 -3.12 8.18 -15.40
C ILE A 41 -4.20 9.04 -14.73
N GLU A 42 -5.47 8.83 -15.08
CA GLU A 42 -6.60 9.58 -14.51
C GLU A 42 -6.75 9.31 -13.01
N VAL A 43 -6.74 8.05 -12.59
CA VAL A 43 -6.84 7.66 -11.17
C VAL A 43 -5.66 8.20 -10.37
N LEU A 44 -4.43 8.13 -10.91
CA LEU A 44 -3.26 8.71 -10.26
C LEU A 44 -3.37 10.23 -10.13
N SER A 45 -3.82 10.92 -11.18
CA SER A 45 -4.02 12.37 -11.13
C SER A 45 -5.08 12.78 -10.09
N LEU A 46 -6.16 12.01 -9.97
CA LEU A 46 -7.18 12.21 -8.94
C LEU A 46 -6.61 12.01 -7.53
N ALA A 47 -5.82 10.95 -7.33
CA ALA A 47 -5.15 10.67 -6.06
C ALA A 47 -4.19 11.81 -5.68
N ASP A 48 -3.36 12.27 -6.61
CA ASP A 48 -2.42 13.38 -6.39
C ASP A 48 -3.14 14.67 -6.01
N ARG A 49 -4.27 14.98 -6.66
CA ARG A 49 -5.08 16.16 -6.33
C ARG A 49 -5.67 16.06 -4.92
N ALA A 50 -6.22 14.90 -4.56
CA ALA A 50 -6.78 14.69 -3.22
C ALA A 50 -5.72 14.82 -2.12
N LEU A 51 -4.52 14.27 -2.35
CA LEU A 51 -3.38 14.44 -1.45
C LEU A 51 -2.93 15.90 -1.36
N GLY A 52 -2.88 16.60 -2.49
CA GLY A 52 -2.57 18.03 -2.56
C GLY A 52 -3.56 18.90 -1.78
N GLU A 53 -4.86 18.63 -1.92
CA GLU A 53 -5.93 19.31 -1.18
C GLU A 53 -5.78 19.07 0.34
N LEU A 54 -5.59 17.82 0.75
CA LEU A 54 -5.37 17.47 2.16
C LEU A 54 -4.14 18.18 2.72
N ALA A 55 -3.04 18.20 1.98
CA ALA A 55 -1.82 18.90 2.39
C ALA A 55 -2.03 20.42 2.49
N GLY A 56 -2.80 21.01 1.56
CA GLY A 56 -3.17 22.42 1.57
C GLY A 56 -4.00 22.80 2.81
N ILE A 57 -5.04 22.02 3.10
CA ILE A 57 -5.87 22.21 4.30
C ILE A 57 -5.04 21.99 5.57
N GLY A 58 -4.24 20.93 5.62
CA GLY A 58 -3.39 20.63 6.77
C GLY A 58 -2.42 21.76 7.12
N ARG A 59 -1.83 22.41 6.11
CA ARG A 59 -0.90 23.54 6.30
C ARG A 59 -1.58 24.85 6.70
N SER A 60 -2.84 25.05 6.37
CA SER A 60 -3.58 26.28 6.73
C SER A 60 -4.13 26.23 8.16
N LEU A 61 -4.07 25.07 8.83
CA LEU A 61 -4.51 24.93 10.21
C LEU A 61 -3.57 25.66 11.19
N PRO A 62 -4.12 26.40 12.17
CA PRO A 62 -3.32 27.08 13.19
C PRO A 62 -2.42 26.15 14.01
N ASN A 63 -2.84 24.88 14.16
CA ASN A 63 -2.05 23.84 14.82
C ASN A 63 -2.23 22.48 14.09
N PRO A 64 -1.35 22.16 13.12
CA PRO A 64 -1.47 20.94 12.31
C PRO A 64 -1.28 19.64 13.12
N HIS A 65 -0.65 19.70 14.30
CA HIS A 65 -0.46 18.53 15.16
C HIS A 65 -1.77 17.95 15.70
N LEU A 66 -2.87 18.73 15.68
CA LEU A 66 -4.19 18.26 16.08
C LEU A 66 -4.71 17.11 15.22
N LEU A 67 -4.25 16.99 13.96
CA LEU A 67 -4.72 15.97 13.03
C LEU A 67 -3.81 14.74 12.94
N VAL A 68 -2.57 14.82 13.43
CA VAL A 68 -1.59 13.72 13.33
C VAL A 68 -2.09 12.46 14.07
N HIS A 69 -2.49 12.60 15.34
CA HIS A 69 -2.97 11.48 16.14
C HIS A 69 -4.29 10.85 15.64
N PRO A 70 -5.31 11.65 15.28
CA PRO A 70 -6.54 11.11 14.69
C PRO A 70 -6.32 10.34 13.39
N PHE A 71 -5.43 10.82 12.50
CA PHE A 71 -5.15 10.11 11.24
C PHE A 71 -4.40 8.79 11.47
N LEU A 72 -3.36 8.80 12.31
CA LEU A 72 -2.62 7.58 12.68
C LEU A 72 -3.53 6.48 13.26
N ARG A 73 -4.55 6.84 14.04
CA ARG A 73 -5.49 5.87 14.61
C ARG A 73 -6.52 5.34 13.61
N ARG A 74 -6.77 6.05 12.52
CA ARG A 74 -7.76 5.64 11.51
C ARG A 74 -7.15 4.76 10.42
N GLU A 75 -5.85 4.86 10.21
CA GLU A 75 -5.10 4.12 9.19
C GLU A 75 -4.38 2.86 9.74
N ALA A 76 -4.32 2.71 11.07
CA ALA A 76 -3.82 1.50 11.75
C ALA A 76 -4.92 0.48 12.01
#